data_AF-A0A9D0XJZ0-F1
#
_entry.id   AF-A0A9D0XJZ0-F1
#
_cell.length_a   1.000
_cell.length_b   1.000
_cell.length_c   1.000
_cell.angle_alpha   90.00
_cell.angle_beta   90.00
_cell.angle_gamma   90.00
#
_symmetry.space_group_name_H-M   'P 1'
#
loop_
_entity.id
_entity.type
_entity.pdbx_description
1 polymer ?
#
loop_
_entity_poly.entity_id
_entity_poly.type
_entity_poly.pdbx_seq_one_letter_code
_entity_poly.pdbx_strand_id
1 'polypeptide(L)'
;MLSSFLEGIFAYTQAARYLTKKGLWGYAVLPGIISLLLGASIGYAAWSGADNIGTWLIAWYPLEWGAAALAKISVWLGGAVLFLVGLMLYKHLVMIIVSPLMTPLSQKIEQQLLGQIET
;
A
#
# COMPACT_ATOMS: atom_id res chain seq x y z
N MET A 1 22.23 -25.25 -4.69
CA MET A 1 21.07 -24.52 -5.25
C MET A 1 19.90 -24.50 -4.28
N LEU A 2 19.36 -25.66 -3.87
CA LEU A 2 18.29 -25.72 -2.87
C LEU A 2 18.72 -25.15 -1.50
N SER A 3 19.97 -25.38 -1.10
CA SER A 3 20.58 -24.82 0.11
C SER A 3 20.62 -23.29 0.10
N SER A 4 21.07 -22.69 -1.01
CA SER A 4 21.12 -21.23 -1.17
C SER A 4 19.72 -20.59 -1.20
N PHE A 5 18.72 -21.30 -1.71
CA PHE A 5 17.33 -20.85 -1.67
C PHE A 5 16.78 -20.86 -0.24
N LEU A 6 17.07 -21.91 0.53
CA LEU A 6 16.73 -21.99 1.95
C LEU A 6 17.46 -20.92 2.77
N GLU A 7 18.75 -20.68 2.50
CA GLU A 7 19.51 -19.59 3.11
C GLU A 7 18.89 -18.22 2.80
N GLY A 8 18.42 -17.99 1.57
CA GLY A 8 17.69 -16.78 1.22
C GLY A 8 16.41 -16.58 2.05
N ILE A 9 15.64 -17.66 2.29
CA ILE A 9 14.44 -17.60 3.15
C ILE A 9 14.84 -17.31 4.61
N PHE A 10 15.87 -17.98 5.14
CA PHE A 10 16.36 -17.75 6.50
C PHE A 10 17.06 -16.39 6.67
N ALA A 11 17.50 -15.75 5.59
CA ALA A 11 18.06 -14.40 5.66
C ALA A 11 16.99 -13.36 6.07
N TYR A 12 15.73 -13.53 5.65
CA TYR A 12 14.63 -12.64 6.08
C TYR A 12 14.39 -12.70 7.59
N THR A 13 14.44 -13.89 8.17
CA THR A 13 14.24 -14.06 9.62
C THR A 13 15.44 -13.53 10.41
N GLN A 14 16.66 -13.68 9.89
CA GLN A 14 17.86 -13.05 10.45
C GLN A 14 17.79 -11.52 10.39
N ALA A 15 17.36 -10.95 9.26
CA ALA A 15 17.17 -9.51 9.11
C ALA A 15 16.13 -8.96 10.11
N ALA A 16 15.02 -9.66 10.31
CA ALA A 16 14.02 -9.30 11.32
C ALA A 16 14.60 -9.29 12.76
N ARG A 17 15.47 -10.26 13.07
CA ARG A 17 16.18 -10.34 14.36
C ARG A 17 17.22 -9.22 14.53
N TYR A 18 17.89 -8.83 13.46
CA TYR A 18 18.84 -7.71 13.46
C TYR A 18 18.14 -6.36 13.68
N LEU A 19 17.01 -6.14 13.01
CA LEU A 19 16.19 -4.93 13.18
C LEU A 19 15.73 -4.75 14.63
N THR A 20 15.35 -5.84 15.32
CA THR A 20 14.95 -5.84 16.75
C THR A 20 16.11 -5.51 17.67
N LYS A 21 17.28 -6.10 17.43
CA LYS A 21 18.43 -5.95 18.33
C LYS A 21 19.04 -4.54 18.29
N LYS A 22 18.92 -3.81 17.16
CA LYS A 22 19.51 -2.48 16.96
C LYS A 22 18.53 -1.30 17.05
N GLY A 23 17.27 -1.54 17.41
CA GLY A 23 16.27 -0.47 17.59
C GLY A 23 15.84 0.26 16.31
N LEU A 24 16.13 -0.32 15.14
CA LEU A 24 15.81 0.26 13.83
C LEU A 24 14.34 0.08 13.41
N TRP A 25 13.50 -0.49 14.27
CA TRP A 25 12.08 -0.74 13.99
C TRP A 25 11.32 0.51 13.57
N GLY A 26 11.68 1.69 14.08
CA GLY A 26 11.03 2.93 13.70
C GLY A 26 11.06 3.17 12.18
N TYR A 27 12.19 2.90 11.52
CA TYR A 27 12.31 3.12 10.08
C TYR A 27 11.66 2.02 9.22
N ALA A 28 11.45 0.83 9.77
CA ALA A 28 10.71 -0.25 9.11
C ALA A 28 9.19 -0.11 9.28
N VAL A 29 8.75 0.36 10.45
CA VAL A 29 7.33 0.54 10.80
C VAL A 29 6.76 1.82 10.20
N LEU A 30 7.55 2.89 10.10
CA LEU A 30 7.10 4.18 9.53
C LEU A 30 6.48 4.04 8.12
N PRO A 31 7.10 3.40 7.12
CA PRO A 31 6.48 3.20 5.81
C PRO A 31 5.22 2.33 5.89
N GLY A 32 5.16 1.37 6.83
CA GLY A 32 3.97 0.57 7.09
C GLY A 32 2.79 1.40 7.62
N ILE A 33 3.04 2.31 8.58
CA ILE A 33 2.02 3.23 9.12
C ILE A 33 1.54 4.18 8.02
N ILE A 34 2.45 4.77 7.25
CA ILE A 34 2.10 5.67 6.14
C ILE A 34 1.23 4.94 5.12
N SER A 35 1.60 3.72 4.77
CA SER A 35 0.83 2.85 3.86
C SER A 35 -0.56 2.56 4.42
N LEU A 36 -0.66 2.22 5.71
CA LEU A 36 -1.96 1.97 6.35
C LEU A 36 -2.86 3.21 6.31
N LEU A 37 -2.32 4.39 6.64
CA LEU A 37 -3.06 5.65 6.63
C LEU A 37 -3.53 6.04 5.23
N LEU A 38 -2.68 5.88 4.22
CA LEU A 38 -3.04 6.09 2.81
C LEU A 38 -4.12 5.11 2.35
N GLY A 39 -4.00 3.83 2.71
CA GLY A 39 -5.00 2.83 2.36
C GLY A 39 -6.36 3.14 3.01
N ALA A 40 -6.34 3.52 4.28
CA ALA A 40 -7.54 3.91 5.01
C ALA A 40 -8.19 5.17 4.43
N SER A 41 -7.41 6.19 4.06
CA SER A 41 -7.93 7.42 3.46
C SER A 41 -8.54 7.17 2.08
N ILE A 42 -7.92 6.31 1.26
CA ILE A 42 -8.44 5.91 -0.04
C ILE A 42 -9.72 5.08 0.11
N GLY A 43 -9.75 4.14 1.04
CA GLY A 43 -10.96 3.37 1.35
C GLY A 43 -12.11 4.26 1.82
N TYR A 44 -11.82 5.23 2.67
CA TYR A 44 -12.81 6.22 3.14
C TYR A 44 -13.30 7.13 2.01
N ALA A 45 -12.41 7.58 1.13
CA ALA A 45 -12.76 8.36 -0.06
C ALA A 45 -13.62 7.53 -1.04
N ALA A 46 -13.29 6.25 -1.21
CA ALA A 46 -14.06 5.34 -2.04
C ALA A 46 -15.48 5.13 -1.48
N TRP A 47 -15.61 4.96 -0.16
CA TRP A 47 -16.91 4.81 0.50
C TRP A 47 -17.76 6.09 0.39
N SER A 48 -17.19 7.25 0.73
CA SER A 48 -17.92 8.52 0.73
C SER A 48 -18.23 9.06 -0.67
N GLY A 49 -17.40 8.73 -1.67
CA GLY A 49 -17.60 9.11 -3.07
C GLY A 49 -18.41 8.12 -3.91
N ALA A 50 -18.73 6.93 -3.38
CA ALA A 50 -19.40 5.86 -4.12
C ALA A 50 -20.75 6.32 -4.70
N ASP A 51 -21.56 7.01 -3.91
CA ASP A 51 -22.89 7.50 -4.32
C ASP A 51 -22.79 8.54 -5.43
N ASN A 52 -21.83 9.47 -5.35
CA ASN A 52 -21.61 10.49 -6.37
C ASN A 52 -21.21 9.88 -7.71
N ILE A 53 -20.28 8.91 -7.68
CA ILE A 53 -19.85 8.19 -8.89
C ILE A 53 -20.99 7.32 -9.44
N GLY A 54 -21.73 6.63 -8.57
CA GLY A 54 -22.86 5.81 -8.98
C GLY A 54 -23.97 6.63 -9.63
N THR A 55 -24.26 7.82 -9.11
CA THR A 55 -25.25 8.75 -9.66
C THR A 55 -24.78 9.31 -11.01
N TRP A 56 -23.50 9.67 -11.13
CA TRP A 56 -22.89 10.07 -12.40
C TRP A 56 -22.97 8.95 -13.45
N LEU A 57 -22.78 7.68 -13.04
CA LEU A 57 -22.88 6.51 -13.91
C LEU A 57 -24.32 6.29 -14.44
N ILE A 58 -25.33 6.47 -13.58
CA ILE A 58 -26.75 6.37 -13.98
C ILE A 58 -27.14 7.50 -14.94
N ALA A 59 -26.63 8.72 -14.73
CA ALA A 59 -26.98 9.87 -15.57
C ALA A 59 -26.63 9.67 -17.06
N TRP A 60 -25.71 8.76 -17.37
CA TRP A 60 -25.31 8.42 -18.73
C TRP A 60 -26.14 7.26 -19.33
N TYR A 61 -27.03 6.64 -18.56
CA TYR A 61 -27.85 5.52 -19.00
C TYR A 61 -29.23 6.00 -19.51
N PRO A 62 -29.53 5.88 -20.81
CA PRO A 62 -30.74 6.44 -21.42
C PRO A 62 -31.96 5.50 -21.40
N LEU A 63 -31.86 4.31 -20.80
CA LEU A 63 -32.84 3.24 -20.95
C LEU A 63 -33.77 3.15 -19.72
N GLU A 64 -35.08 3.30 -19.90
CA GLU A 64 -36.03 3.25 -18.77
C GLU A 64 -36.30 1.82 -18.26
N TRP A 65 -36.21 0.81 -19.14
CA TRP A 65 -36.38 -0.58 -18.73
C TRP A 65 -35.13 -1.04 -17.96
N GLY A 66 -35.29 -1.25 -16.65
CA GLY A 66 -34.21 -1.67 -15.76
C GLY A 66 -33.50 -0.55 -15.00
N ALA A 67 -33.91 0.71 -15.16
CA ALA A 67 -33.32 1.85 -14.45
C ALA A 67 -33.30 1.67 -12.91
N ALA A 68 -34.37 1.09 -12.33
CA ALA A 68 -34.46 0.83 -10.90
C ALA A 68 -33.47 -0.25 -10.41
N ALA A 69 -33.18 -1.26 -11.23
CA ALA A 69 -32.19 -2.29 -10.90
C ALA A 69 -30.76 -1.74 -11.07
N LEU A 70 -30.54 -1.00 -12.16
CA LEU A 70 -29.26 -0.38 -12.46
C LEU A 70 -28.87 0.66 -11.40
N ALA A 71 -29.84 1.43 -10.88
CA ALA A 71 -29.60 2.41 -9.83
C ALA A 71 -29.12 1.80 -8.51
N LYS A 72 -29.53 0.57 -8.18
CA LYS A 72 -29.04 -0.13 -6.99
C LYS A 72 -27.63 -0.68 -7.19
N ILE A 73 -27.33 -1.16 -8.40
CA ILE A 73 -26.04 -1.77 -8.75
C ILE A 73 -24.97 -0.71 -9.04
N SER A 74 -25.36 0.46 -9.55
CA SER A 74 -24.45 1.56 -9.89
C SER A 74 -23.76 2.16 -8.68
N VAL A 75 -24.40 2.19 -7.50
CA VAL A 75 -23.75 2.63 -6.24
C VAL A 75 -22.61 1.67 -5.87
N TRP A 76 -22.87 0.37 -5.93
CA TRP A 76 -21.86 -0.67 -5.71
C TRP A 76 -20.74 -0.63 -6.76
N LEU A 77 -21.10 -0.46 -8.04
CA LEU A 77 -20.13 -0.28 -9.13
C LEU A 77 -19.31 1.00 -8.98
N GLY A 78 -19.94 2.10 -8.57
CA GLY A 78 -19.28 3.38 -8.35
C GLY A 78 -18.23 3.26 -7.23
N GLY A 79 -18.59 2.61 -6.13
CA GLY A 79 -17.66 2.26 -5.06
C GLY A 79 -16.52 1.35 -5.54
N ALA A 80 -16.83 0.30 -6.32
CA ALA A 80 -15.83 -0.62 -6.85
C ALA A 80 -14.83 0.06 -7.82
N VAL A 81 -15.33 0.90 -8.73
CA VAL A 81 -14.50 1.68 -9.66
C VAL A 81 -13.61 2.64 -8.89
N LEU A 82 -14.17 3.39 -7.93
CA LEU A 82 -13.41 4.36 -7.14
C LEU A 82 -12.37 3.65 -6.25
N PHE A 83 -12.69 2.48 -5.72
CA PHE A 83 -11.75 1.63 -4.99
C PHE A 83 -10.61 1.12 -5.87
N LEU A 84 -10.90 0.62 -7.08
CA LEU A 84 -9.87 0.15 -8.01
C LEU A 84 -8.93 1.27 -8.46
N VAL A 85 -9.48 2.43 -8.83
CA VAL A 85 -8.69 3.62 -9.17
C VAL A 85 -7.86 4.06 -7.97
N GLY A 86 -8.47 4.11 -6.79
CA GLY A 86 -7.80 4.38 -5.53
C GLY A 86 -6.64 3.42 -5.27
N LEU A 87 -6.82 2.11 -5.52
CA LEU A 87 -5.79 1.09 -5.34
C LEU A 87 -4.64 1.22 -6.35
N MET A 88 -4.93 1.63 -7.60
CA MET A 88 -3.90 1.96 -8.58
C MET A 88 -3.09 3.19 -8.14
N LEU A 89 -3.74 4.22 -7.61
CA LEU A 89 -3.07 5.41 -7.08
C LEU A 89 -2.26 5.10 -5.83
N TYR A 90 -2.81 4.29 -4.93
CA TYR A 90 -2.19 3.87 -3.67
C TYR A 90 -0.76 3.37 -3.87
N LYS A 91 -0.54 2.44 -4.81
CA LYS A 91 0.80 1.89 -5.05
C LYS A 91 1.83 2.97 -5.42
N HIS A 92 1.41 3.95 -6.24
CA HIS A 92 2.30 5.01 -6.71
C HIS A 92 2.54 6.05 -5.62
N LEU A 93 1.52 6.40 -4.83
CA LEU A 93 1.63 7.31 -3.71
C LEU A 93 2.59 6.76 -2.64
N VAL A 94 2.42 5.49 -2.26
CA VAL A 94 3.33 4.81 -1.33
C VAL A 94 4.75 4.81 -1.87
N MET A 95 4.95 4.50 -3.14
CA MET A 95 6.29 4.50 -3.76
C MET A 95 6.97 5.88 -3.70
N ILE A 96 6.23 6.94 -4.00
CA ILE A 96 6.76 8.32 -3.98
C ILE A 96 7.14 8.74 -2.55
N ILE A 97 6.30 8.43 -1.56
CA ILE A 97 6.48 8.87 -0.18
C ILE A 97 7.55 8.04 0.54
N VAL A 98 7.63 6.74 0.28
CA VAL A 98 8.57 5.82 0.94
C VAL A 98 9.96 5.85 0.29
N SER A 99 10.05 6.14 -1.01
CA SER A 99 11.32 6.30 -1.76
C SER A 99 12.39 7.11 -1.02
N PRO A 100 12.15 8.36 -0.58
CA PRO A 100 13.16 9.18 0.09
C PRO A 100 13.57 8.63 1.47
N LEU A 101 12.75 7.76 2.08
CA LEU A 101 13.03 7.16 3.38
C LEU A 101 14.04 6.01 3.30
N MET A 102 14.11 5.33 2.15
CA MET A 102 14.97 4.16 1.95
C MET A 102 16.46 4.51 1.89
N THR A 103 16.81 5.67 1.34
CA THR A 103 18.21 6.13 1.22
C THR A 103 18.91 6.27 2.59
N PRO A 104 18.39 7.03 3.57
CA PRO A 104 19.03 7.15 4.88
C PRO A 104 18.96 5.87 5.71
N LEU A 105 17.91 5.05 5.53
CA LEU A 105 17.82 3.73 6.14
C LEU A 105 18.98 2.84 5.68
N SER A 106 19.19 2.75 4.37
CA SER A 106 20.26 1.92 3.78
C SER A 106 21.63 2.35 4.29
N GLN A 107 21.91 3.66 4.33
CA GLN A 107 23.17 4.20 4.82
C GLN A 107 23.43 3.85 6.29
N LYS A 108 22.41 3.95 7.16
CA LYS A 108 22.56 3.56 8.58
C LYS A 108 22.80 2.06 8.76
N ILE A 109 22.10 1.22 7.98
CA ILE A 109 22.29 -0.23 8.00
C ILE A 109 23.69 -0.59 7.51
N GLU A 110 24.13 0.02 6.41
CA GLU A 110 25.44 -0.20 5.80
C GLU A 110 26.58 0.24 6.74
N GLN A 111 26.49 1.42 7.37
CA GLN A 111 27.45 1.86 8.38
C GLN A 111 27.52 0.91 9.58
N GLN A 112 26.39 0.32 10.00
CA GLN A 112 26.36 -0.62 11.12
C GLN A 112 26.84 -2.03 10.78
N LEU A 113 26.79 -2.43 9.51
CA LEU A 113 27.33 -3.69 9.00
C LEU A 113 28.82 -3.55 8.71
N LEU A 114 29.24 -2.50 7.99
CA LEU A 114 30.65 -2.23 7.67
C LEU A 114 31.46 -1.84 8.91
N GLY A 115 30.88 -1.08 9.84
CA GLY A 115 31.51 -0.77 11.13
C GLY A 115 31.66 -1.98 12.08
N GLN A 116 31.19 -3.17 11.71
CA GLN A 116 31.47 -4.44 12.40
C GLN A 116 32.56 -5.27 11.71
N ILE A 117 33.06 -4.85 10.54
CA ILE A 117 34.08 -5.57 9.76
C ILE A 117 35.50 -5.05 10.07
N GLU A 118 35.64 -3.88 10.69
CA GLU A 118 36.90 -3.35 11.21
C GLU A 118 37.11 -3.64 12.71
N THR A 119 37.33 -4.90 13.09
CA THR A 119 38.09 -5.31 14.30
C THR A 119 38.58 -6.73 14.17
#